data_AF-A0A4R5LZ16-F1
#
_entry.id   AF-A0A4R5LZ16-F1
#
_cell.length_a   1.000
_cell.length_b   1.000
_cell.length_c   1.000
_cell.angle_alpha   90.00
_cell.angle_beta   90.00
_cell.angle_gamma   90.00
#
_symmetry.space_group_name_H-M   'P 1'
#
loop_
_entity.id
_entity.type
_entity.pdbx_description
1 polymer ?
#
loop_
_entity_poly.entity_id
_entity_poly.type
_entity_poly.pdbx_seq_one_letter_code
_entity_poly.pdbx_strand_id
1 'polypeptide(L)'
;MDSNPAVLQLRISPRGVSPPVWRRVLISRQITIAHLHQVMQLTMGWGDEHLHRFIIHGWRGHREGAFQFFDGPDTLSLAAFSLR
;
A
#
# COMPACT_ATOMS: atom_id res chain seq x y z
N MET A 1 -10.83 25.54 -4.66
CA MET A 1 -11.52 24.33 -4.18
C MET A 1 -11.10 23.20 -5.11
N ASP A 2 -9.88 22.71 -4.95
CA ASP A 2 -9.34 21.66 -5.82
C ASP A 2 -9.36 20.34 -5.05
N SER A 3 -10.58 19.87 -4.78
CA SER A 3 -10.83 18.66 -3.99
C SER A 3 -11.00 17.45 -4.89
N ASN A 4 -10.15 17.26 -5.89
CA ASN A 4 -10.06 15.96 -6.54
C ASN A 4 -9.05 15.14 -5.74
N PRO A 5 -9.46 14.23 -4.84
CA PRO A 5 -8.52 13.40 -4.11
C PRO A 5 -7.75 12.58 -5.14
N ALA A 6 -6.48 12.94 -5.33
CA ALA A 6 -5.68 12.33 -6.38
C ALA A 6 -5.70 10.80 -6.22
N VAL A 7 -6.07 10.09 -7.29
CA VAL A 7 -6.31 8.64 -7.31
C VAL A 7 -5.04 7.93 -7.78
N LEU A 8 -4.73 6.77 -7.20
CA LEU A 8 -3.73 5.83 -7.69
C LEU A 8 -4.40 4.61 -8.28
N GLN A 9 -3.86 4.15 -9.41
CA GLN A 9 -4.18 2.84 -9.95
C GLN A 9 -3.10 1.84 -9.56
N LEU A 10 -3.43 0.88 -8.70
CA LEU A 10 -2.51 -0.17 -8.30
C LEU A 10 -2.83 -1.48 -9.00
N ARG A 11 -1.79 -2.21 -9.41
CA ARG A 11 -1.89 -3.62 -9.79
C ARG A 11 -1.35 -4.47 -8.64
N ILE A 12 -2.19 -5.36 -8.11
CA ILE A 12 -1.85 -6.28 -7.03
C ILE A 12 -1.75 -7.68 -7.62
N SER A 13 -0.65 -8.38 -7.37
CA SER A 13 -0.41 -9.74 -7.88
C SER A 13 0.40 -10.55 -6.86
N PRO A 14 -0.10 -11.71 -6.38
CA PRO A 14 0.74 -12.65 -5.63
C PRO A 14 1.90 -13.16 -6.50
N ARG A 15 3.06 -13.34 -5.87
CA ARG A 15 4.24 -13.92 -6.51
C ARG A 15 4.17 -15.45 -6.49
N GLY A 16 4.74 -16.09 -7.51
CA GLY A 16 4.87 -17.55 -7.56
C GLY A 16 3.59 -18.34 -7.87
N VAL A 17 2.50 -17.65 -8.24
CA VAL A 17 1.22 -18.31 -8.59
C VAL A 17 1.12 -18.50 -10.11
N SER A 18 0.71 -19.70 -10.53
CA SER A 18 0.40 -20.04 -11.93
C SER A 18 -0.99 -20.69 -12.01
N PRO A 19 -1.89 -20.24 -12.92
CA PRO A 19 -1.72 -19.10 -13.81
C PRO A 19 -1.64 -17.77 -13.04
N PRO A 20 -1.04 -16.70 -13.60
CA PRO A 20 -0.91 -15.42 -12.90
C PRO A 20 -2.26 -14.83 -12.51
N VAL A 21 -2.49 -14.67 -11.21
CA VAL A 21 -3.65 -13.96 -10.66
C VAL A 21 -3.24 -12.52 -10.37
N TRP A 22 -4.07 -11.57 -10.79
CA TRP A 22 -3.88 -10.16 -10.45
C TRP A 22 -5.22 -9.42 -10.39
N ARG A 23 -5.19 -8.26 -9.75
CA ARG A 23 -6.32 -7.33 -9.64
C ARG A 23 -5.83 -5.90 -9.84
N ARG A 24 -6.69 -5.04 -10.37
CA ARG A 24 -6.42 -3.60 -10.55
C ARG A 24 -7.43 -2.81 -9.75
N VAL A 25 -6.94 -1.95 -8.87
CA VAL A 25 -7.77 -1.16 -7.94
C VAL A 25 -7.45 0.32 -8.09
N LEU A 26 -8.49 1.14 -7.95
CA LEU A 26 -8.37 2.60 -7.84
C LEU A 26 -8.55 2.96 -6.37
N ILE A 27 -7.58 3.66 -5.81
CA ILE A 27 -7.57 4.06 -4.40
C ILE A 27 -7.17 5.53 -4.28
N SER A 28 -7.57 6.17 -3.19
CA SER A 28 -7.09 7.50 -2.87
C SER A 28 -5.59 7.47 -2.57
N ARG A 29 -4.83 8.47 -3.03
CA ARG A 29 -3.42 8.67 -2.63
C ARG A 29 -3.27 8.90 -1.14
N GLN A 30 -4.32 9.31 -0.46
CA GLN A 30 -4.30 9.65 0.94
C GLN A 30 -4.45 8.42 1.84
N ILE A 31 -4.82 7.24 1.32
CA ILE A 31 -4.94 6.04 2.16
C ILE A 31 -3.62 5.69 2.84
N THR A 32 -3.71 5.06 4.00
CA THR A 32 -2.56 4.65 4.82
C THR A 32 -2.04 3.29 4.36
N ILE A 33 -0.84 2.91 4.78
CA ILE A 33 -0.32 1.55 4.54
C ILE A 33 -1.21 0.49 5.22
N ALA A 34 -1.75 0.76 6.41
CA ALA A 34 -2.72 -0.12 7.06
C ALA A 34 -4.00 -0.30 6.22
N HIS A 35 -4.55 0.78 5.66
CA HIS A 35 -5.72 0.66 4.77
C HIS A 35 -5.37 -0.02 3.45
N LEU A 36 -4.16 0.17 2.93
CA LEU A 36 -3.71 -0.57 1.74
C LEU A 36 -3.71 -2.08 2.00
N HIS A 37 -3.29 -2.52 3.20
CA HIS A 37 -3.37 -3.93 3.61
C HIS A 37 -4.81 -4.46 3.54
N GLN A 38 -5.77 -3.74 4.12
CA GLN A 38 -7.19 -4.12 4.05
C GLN A 38 -7.71 -4.19 2.61
N VAL A 39 -7.34 -3.23 1.76
CA VAL A 39 -7.67 -3.27 0.32
C VAL A 39 -7.10 -4.52 -0.34
N MET A 40 -5.86 -4.90 -0.04
CA MET A 40 -5.24 -6.12 -0.57
C MET A 40 -5.97 -7.38 -0.10
N GLN A 41 -6.30 -7.49 1.19
CA GLN A 41 -7.05 -8.60 1.76
C GLN A 41 -8.39 -8.79 1.03
N LEU A 42 -9.20 -7.72 0.94
CA LEU A 42 -10.50 -7.75 0.27
C LEU A 42 -10.38 -8.07 -1.23
N THR A 43 -9.40 -7.47 -1.91
CA THR A 43 -9.20 -7.64 -3.35
C THR A 43 -8.81 -9.08 -3.72
N MET A 44 -8.10 -9.77 -2.83
CA MET A 44 -7.70 -11.16 -3.01
C MET A 44 -8.66 -12.18 -2.38
N GLY A 45 -9.65 -11.72 -1.61
CA GLY A 45 -10.55 -12.60 -0.86
C GLY A 45 -9.89 -13.30 0.33
N TRP A 46 -8.93 -12.64 0.97
CA TRP A 46 -8.21 -13.13 2.14
C TRP A 46 -8.79 -12.56 3.44
N GLY A 47 -8.60 -13.28 4.55
CA GLY A 47 -9.23 -13.02 5.85
C GLY A 47 -8.33 -12.41 6.92
N ASP A 48 -7.17 -11.86 6.55
CA ASP A 48 -6.20 -11.29 7.50
C ASP A 48 -5.73 -12.22 8.64
N GLU A 49 -5.64 -13.51 8.35
CA GLU A 49 -5.35 -14.57 9.35
C GLU A 49 -3.86 -14.72 9.69
N HIS A 50 -2.99 -13.93 9.04
CA HIS A 50 -1.53 -14.04 9.17
C HIS A 50 -0.86 -12.68 9.30
N LEU A 51 0.26 -12.65 10.04
CA LEU A 51 1.09 -11.47 10.16
C LEU A 51 1.65 -11.03 8.79
N HIS A 52 1.77 -9.73 8.60
CA HIS A 52 2.22 -9.13 7.35
C HIS A 52 3.28 -8.04 7.58
N ARG A 53 4.04 -7.72 6.53
CA ARG A 53 5.02 -6.64 6.51
C ARG A 53 5.08 -6.05 5.11
N PHE A 54 5.19 -4.72 5.03
CA PHE A 54 5.47 -4.02 3.78
C PHE A 54 6.96 -3.72 3.64
N ILE A 55 7.50 -4.02 2.45
CA ILE A 55 8.85 -3.61 2.03
C ILE A 55 8.67 -2.74 0.80
N ILE A 56 9.07 -1.46 0.91
CA ILE A 56 8.88 -0.48 -0.16
C ILE A 56 10.24 -0.11 -0.73
N HIS A 57 10.43 -0.40 -2.02
CA HIS A 57 11.66 -0.09 -2.74
C HIS A 57 11.58 1.29 -3.42
N GLY A 58 12.71 2.00 -3.49
CA GLY A 58 12.81 3.26 -4.25
C GLY A 58 12.32 4.52 -3.51
N TRP A 59 11.98 4.43 -2.24
CA TRP A 59 11.71 5.61 -1.41
C TRP A 59 13.02 6.32 -1.06
N ARG A 60 13.13 7.62 -1.43
CA ARG A 60 14.29 8.47 -1.11
C ARG A 60 13.93 9.52 -0.06
N GLY A 61 13.45 9.08 1.10
CA GLY A 61 13.25 9.98 2.25
C GLY A 61 14.54 10.08 3.07
N HIS A 62 15.07 11.30 3.26
CA HIS A 62 16.18 11.53 4.18
C HIS A 62 15.64 11.65 5.62
N ARG A 63 15.50 10.52 6.32
CA ARG A 63 15.39 10.45 7.78
C ARG A 63 16.31 9.33 8.24
N GLU A 64 17.35 9.68 8.99
CA GLU A 64 18.18 8.69 9.66
C GLU A 64 17.31 7.82 10.58
N GLY A 65 17.52 6.51 10.55
CA GLY A 65 16.83 5.56 11.42
C GLY A 65 15.94 4.58 10.63
N ALA A 66 16.47 3.38 10.45
CA ALA A 66 15.87 2.21 9.84
C ALA A 66 14.35 2.03 10.10
N PHE A 67 13.60 1.77 9.01
CA PHE A 67 12.59 0.69 8.82
C PHE A 67 11.69 0.22 9.99
N GLN A 68 11.47 1.04 11.00
CA GLN A 68 10.48 0.82 12.04
C GLN A 68 9.60 2.06 12.08
N PHE A 69 8.36 1.91 11.61
CA PHE A 69 7.33 2.91 11.81
C PHE A 69 7.09 3.01 13.32
N PHE A 70 7.66 4.03 13.97
CA PHE A 70 7.44 4.29 15.39
C PHE A 70 6.08 4.95 15.65
N ASP A 71 5.51 5.61 14.64
CA ASP A 71 4.08 5.89 14.58
C ASP A 71 3.39 4.75 13.81
N GLY A 72 2.29 4.22 14.35
CA GLY A 72 1.61 3.04 13.80
C GLY A 72 1.29 3.14 12.31
N PRO A 73 1.03 2.00 11.63
CA PRO A 73 0.81 1.92 10.18
C PRO A 73 -0.40 2.73 9.67
N ASP A 74 -1.21 3.23 10.59
CA ASP A 74 -2.37 4.11 10.35
C ASP A 74 -1.99 5.56 10.07
N THR A 75 -0.74 5.95 10.25
CA THR A 75 -0.28 7.35 10.08
C THR A 75 0.42 7.60 8.76
N LEU A 76 0.95 6.55 8.12
CA LEU A 76 1.73 6.69 6.89
C LEU A 76 0.85 6.57 5.65
N SER A 77 0.56 7.72 5.05
CA SER A 77 -0.18 7.82 3.80
C SER A 77 0.64 7.41 2.57
N LEU A 78 -0.01 6.87 1.53
CA LEU A 78 0.61 6.61 0.24
C LEU A 78 1.13 7.87 -0.45
N ALA A 79 0.60 9.04 -0.12
CA ALA A 79 1.07 10.32 -0.60
C ALA A 79 2.51 10.63 -0.16
N ALA A 80 3.00 10.01 0.92
CA ALA A 80 4.39 10.10 1.37
C ALA A 80 5.38 9.43 0.39
N PHE A 81 4.86 8.61 -0.52
CA PHE A 81 5.62 7.99 -1.59
C PHE A 81 5.35 8.75 -2.88
N SER A 82 6.41 9.07 -3.62
CA SER A 82 6.33 9.75 -4.92
C SER A 82 5.82 8.82 -6.04
N LEU A 83 4.72 8.10 -5.78
CA LEU A 83 4.07 7.19 -6.72
C LEU A 83 3.38 7.99 -7.83
N ARG A 84 3.38 7.48 -9.05
CA ARG A 84 2.68 8.08 -10.19
C ARG A 84 1.62 7.13 -10.69
#